data_AF-A0A165U3X0-F1
#
_entry.id   AF-A0A165U3X0-F1
#
_cell.length_a   1.000
_cell.length_b   1.000
_cell.length_c   1.000
_cell.angle_alpha   90.00
_cell.angle_beta   90.00
_cell.angle_gamma   90.00
#
_symmetry.space_group_name_H-M   'P 1'
#
loop_
_entity.id
_entity.type
_entity.pdbx_description
1 polymer ?
#
loop_
_entity_poly.entity_id
_entity_poly.type
_entity_poly.pdbx_seq_one_letter_code
_entity_poly.pdbx_strand_id
1 'polypeptide(L)'
;MAPRRRCPICGSKQWHKEPSSGLITCSEGHVLQNYRNETREVTELGPHALKKRALKSTRKKKERESRADPRLYHGERARYHYFQCLQLILRMQVAALTKLWELPPEFEIVCRDVWALHLSLVPDPPPAEPLSAVHPSADTKPDLPTGGNSSGHDESDEDAGVETAAEPGHGESSSSSGDDEDDPEMAELMRQAEETSSSSEDEGEEGAQKKVPAHRTKKKFGRKYDMPVNNLAVLVVACWTLRLPVTYMDFVRLIEAYDLPYLDPLRLLPESLIIHLTKHTKRALSPEHAPAIISLHGLASRLAKLIYSTYQVQTPEMNAAPILWRAVRALCGTPTLYVLTKKVARVLSVPLTLHRTLSSPLHRVKKKDPIWHKYDSAVPEVSLIATVIIVLKMVYGLDGSSRLPDERNDPACSLPRIDELLDHIKRLDEMAEEHHRFSANSQMSIQYMEDDTLDDYLAFCEKALLPLGDRTIERNAAVDFFPLDLKKQETQKDMHQPPMAELATMQATLLVDEDEEDDSLRPGEKFIIYNTLDSLGTLPQQYDAVIKRAAHWCGVHDDYVASVAERFERRLLRWWARRTERVDKSEADESQNEDEDES
;
A
#
# COMPACT_ATOMS: atom_id res chain seq x y z
N MET A 1 15.28 -45.25 -39.52
CA MET A 1 15.95 -45.90 -40.67
C MET A 1 16.10 -47.38 -40.37
N ALA A 2 16.10 -48.26 -41.38
CA ALA A 2 16.47 -49.66 -41.16
C ALA A 2 17.94 -49.75 -40.70
N PRO A 3 18.31 -50.69 -39.81
CA PRO A 3 19.70 -50.86 -39.39
C PRO A 3 20.56 -51.28 -40.59
N ARG A 4 21.63 -50.53 -40.87
CA ARG A 4 22.60 -50.91 -41.91
C ARG A 4 23.23 -52.25 -41.52
N ARG A 5 22.99 -53.30 -42.31
CA ARG A 5 23.60 -54.62 -42.09
C ARG A 5 25.12 -54.49 -42.21
N ARG A 6 25.85 -55.32 -41.45
CA ARG A 6 27.31 -55.44 -41.62
C ARG A 6 27.63 -56.09 -42.97
N CYS A 7 28.80 -55.83 -43.52
CA CYS A 7 29.34 -56.58 -44.64
C CYS A 7 29.45 -58.08 -44.26
N PRO A 8 28.92 -59.01 -45.08
CA PRO A 8 28.96 -60.43 -44.75
C PRO A 8 30.37 -61.05 -44.87
N ILE A 9 31.30 -60.37 -45.53
CA ILE A 9 32.68 -60.86 -45.75
C ILE A 9 33.62 -60.33 -44.65
N CYS A 10 33.63 -59.02 -44.39
CA CYS A 10 34.56 -58.40 -43.44
C CYS A 10 33.92 -57.79 -42.17
N GLY A 11 32.60 -57.86 -42.00
CA GLY A 11 31.92 -57.37 -40.80
C GLY A 11 31.85 -55.83 -40.64
N SER A 12 32.42 -55.07 -41.59
CA SER A 12 32.36 -53.60 -41.65
C SER A 12 30.92 -53.06 -41.59
N LYS A 13 30.74 -51.89 -40.97
CA LYS A 13 29.46 -51.16 -40.88
C LYS A 13 29.35 -50.00 -41.89
N GLN A 14 30.47 -49.63 -42.52
CA GLN A 14 30.55 -48.47 -43.39
C GLN A 14 30.36 -48.90 -44.85
N TRP A 15 29.42 -48.22 -45.51
CA TRP A 15 29.01 -48.47 -46.89
C TRP A 15 28.92 -47.13 -47.62
N HIS A 16 29.59 -47.03 -48.76
CA HIS A 16 29.54 -45.90 -49.69
C HIS A 16 28.91 -46.36 -51.01
N LYS A 17 28.41 -45.40 -51.80
CA LYS A 17 27.92 -45.66 -53.16
C LYS A 17 28.98 -45.19 -54.15
N GLU A 18 29.33 -46.02 -55.13
CA GLU A 18 30.28 -45.62 -56.18
C GLU A 18 29.56 -44.67 -57.17
N PRO A 19 30.13 -43.50 -57.53
CA PRO A 19 29.44 -42.55 -58.42
C PRO A 19 29.20 -43.06 -59.84
N SER A 20 30.11 -43.89 -60.35
CA SER A 20 30.19 -44.44 -61.71
C SER A 20 29.23 -45.61 -61.95
N SER A 21 29.26 -46.62 -61.08
CA SER A 21 28.44 -47.84 -61.24
C SER A 21 27.11 -47.79 -60.50
N GLY A 22 26.96 -46.88 -59.52
CA GLY A 22 25.83 -46.84 -58.61
C GLY A 22 25.76 -48.01 -57.61
N LEU A 23 26.75 -48.91 -57.61
CA LEU A 23 26.87 -50.00 -56.65
C LEU A 23 27.14 -49.47 -55.23
N ILE A 24 26.76 -50.26 -54.22
CA ILE A 24 27.13 -50.00 -52.83
C ILE A 24 28.29 -50.90 -52.43
N THR A 25 29.36 -50.30 -51.93
CA THR A 25 30.63 -50.94 -51.59
C THR A 25 30.98 -50.63 -50.14
N CYS A 26 31.54 -51.58 -49.40
CA CYS A 26 31.98 -51.35 -48.03
C CYS A 26 33.36 -50.68 -47.99
N SER A 27 33.76 -50.17 -46.82
CA SER A 27 35.06 -49.52 -46.56
C SER A 27 36.31 -50.31 -47.01
N GLU A 28 36.19 -51.60 -47.30
CA GLU A 28 37.26 -52.51 -47.70
C GLU A 28 37.05 -53.10 -49.11
N GLY A 29 36.24 -52.46 -49.96
CA GLY A 29 36.06 -52.83 -51.38
C GLY A 29 35.00 -53.90 -51.68
N HIS A 30 34.42 -54.56 -50.67
CA HIS A 30 33.37 -55.56 -50.88
C HIS A 30 32.04 -54.96 -51.36
N VAL A 31 31.53 -55.42 -52.51
CA VAL A 31 30.25 -54.96 -53.10
C VAL A 31 29.03 -55.66 -52.47
N LEU A 32 27.98 -54.90 -52.17
CA LEU A 32 26.71 -55.39 -51.64
C LEU A 32 25.84 -55.99 -52.76
N GLN A 33 25.97 -57.30 -52.96
CA GLN A 33 25.11 -58.06 -53.86
C GLN A 33 23.61 -57.90 -53.51
N ASN A 34 22.76 -57.93 -54.54
CA ASN A 34 21.30 -57.76 -54.46
C ASN A 34 20.80 -56.40 -53.93
N TYR A 35 21.65 -55.37 -53.85
CA TYR A 35 21.17 -53.99 -53.61
C TYR A 35 20.53 -53.40 -54.87
N ARG A 36 19.19 -53.26 -54.87
CA ARG A 36 18.43 -52.56 -55.93
C ARG A 36 18.12 -51.12 -55.51
N ASN A 37 18.61 -50.15 -56.27
CA ASN A 37 18.37 -48.72 -56.02
C ASN A 37 17.08 -48.27 -56.73
N GLU A 38 15.94 -48.37 -56.06
CA GLU A 38 14.64 -47.92 -56.61
C GLU A 38 14.49 -46.39 -56.56
N THR A 39 15.05 -45.70 -57.56
CA THR A 39 14.83 -44.27 -57.75
C THR A 39 13.41 -44.05 -58.29
N ARG A 40 12.51 -43.49 -57.48
CA ARG A 40 11.23 -42.95 -57.96
C ARG A 40 11.43 -41.50 -58.39
N GLU A 41 11.96 -41.32 -59.60
CA GLU A 41 11.86 -40.04 -60.31
C GLU A 41 10.38 -39.83 -60.69
N VAL A 42 9.85 -38.66 -60.34
CA VAL A 42 8.46 -38.27 -60.55
C VAL A 42 8.48 -36.91 -61.23
N THR A 43 8.45 -36.92 -62.56
CA THR A 43 8.63 -35.72 -63.39
C THR A 43 7.44 -34.78 -63.34
N GLU A 44 6.24 -35.29 -63.08
CA GLU A 44 5.01 -34.51 -62.93
C GLU A 44 4.27 -34.89 -61.63
N LEU A 45 4.00 -33.88 -60.80
CA LEU A 45 3.31 -34.04 -59.51
C LEU A 45 1.80 -33.87 -59.65
N GLY A 46 1.13 -34.93 -60.14
CA GLY A 46 -0.33 -34.97 -60.18
C GLY A 46 -1.00 -34.84 -58.78
N PRO A 47 -2.30 -34.46 -58.73
CA PRO A 47 -2.99 -34.06 -57.49
C PRO A 47 -3.14 -35.15 -56.40
N HIS A 48 -2.68 -36.38 -56.66
CA HIS A 48 -2.68 -37.49 -55.71
C HIS A 48 -1.27 -37.85 -55.19
N ALA A 49 -0.36 -36.87 -55.17
CA ALA A 49 0.96 -37.00 -54.55
C ALA A 49 0.85 -37.37 -53.05
N LEU A 50 1.13 -38.63 -52.71
CA LEU A 50 1.05 -39.18 -51.35
C LEU A 50 2.02 -38.49 -50.39
N LYS A 51 1.52 -37.54 -49.60
CA LYS A 51 2.28 -36.88 -48.53
C LYS A 51 2.81 -37.93 -47.53
N LYS A 52 4.13 -37.94 -47.32
CA LYS A 52 4.83 -38.91 -46.47
C LYS A 52 4.24 -38.89 -45.05
N ARG A 53 3.62 -39.99 -44.62
CA ARG A 53 3.02 -40.13 -43.28
C ARG A 53 4.12 -40.00 -42.22
N ALA A 54 4.11 -38.91 -41.46
CA ALA A 54 5.08 -38.70 -40.38
C ALA A 54 4.92 -39.80 -39.31
N LEU A 55 5.92 -40.68 -39.21
CA LEU A 55 5.98 -41.70 -38.18
C LEU A 55 6.13 -41.02 -36.81
N LYS A 56 5.06 -41.04 -36.00
CA LYS A 56 5.12 -40.61 -34.59
C LYS A 56 6.24 -41.39 -33.90
N SER A 57 7.22 -40.66 -33.37
CA SER A 57 8.35 -41.28 -32.66
C SER A 57 7.84 -42.04 -31.44
N THR A 58 8.06 -43.37 -31.42
CA THR A 58 7.75 -44.25 -30.29
C THR A 58 8.76 -44.14 -29.14
N ARG A 59 9.71 -43.21 -29.23
CA ARG A 59 10.57 -42.83 -28.10
C ARG A 59 9.67 -42.20 -27.03
N LYS A 60 9.32 -42.97 -25.98
CA LYS A 60 8.66 -42.46 -24.76
C LYS A 60 9.35 -41.13 -24.40
N LYS A 61 8.57 -40.06 -24.36
CA LYS A 61 9.05 -38.72 -24.00
C LYS A 61 9.44 -38.80 -22.52
N LYS A 62 10.72 -39.11 -22.23
CA LYS A 62 11.23 -39.16 -20.85
C LYS A 62 10.78 -37.86 -20.18
N GLU A 63 10.04 -37.98 -19.09
CA GLU A 63 9.53 -36.81 -18.41
C GLU A 63 10.72 -35.93 -18.02
N ARG A 64 10.59 -34.64 -18.31
CA ARG A 64 11.57 -33.66 -17.87
C ARG A 64 11.36 -33.49 -16.37
N GLU A 65 12.07 -34.30 -15.60
CA GLU A 65 12.35 -34.09 -14.19
C GLU A 65 12.51 -32.58 -13.98
N SER A 66 11.64 -31.99 -13.15
CA SER A 66 11.51 -30.54 -13.06
C SER A 66 12.78 -29.92 -12.51
N ARG A 67 13.39 -28.99 -13.26
CA ARG A 67 14.52 -28.15 -12.80
C ARG A 67 14.11 -27.11 -11.74
N ALA A 68 13.12 -27.41 -10.91
CA ALA A 68 12.72 -26.61 -9.77
C ALA A 68 13.42 -27.18 -8.53
N ASP A 69 14.06 -26.33 -7.73
CA ASP A 69 14.77 -26.80 -6.53
C ASP A 69 13.78 -27.43 -5.54
N PRO A 70 13.96 -28.71 -5.15
CA PRO A 70 13.00 -29.44 -4.32
C PRO A 70 12.89 -28.90 -2.88
N ARG A 71 13.71 -27.91 -2.51
CA ARG A 71 13.62 -27.16 -1.25
C ARG A 71 12.59 -26.05 -1.32
N LEU A 72 12.31 -25.47 -2.49
CA LEU A 72 11.41 -24.32 -2.62
C LEU A 72 9.95 -24.76 -2.55
N TYR A 73 9.16 -24.10 -1.71
CA TYR A 73 7.73 -24.38 -1.62
C TYR A 73 6.96 -23.67 -2.73
N HIS A 74 5.94 -24.34 -3.26
CA HIS A 74 5.05 -23.83 -4.31
C HIS A 74 3.58 -24.06 -3.91
N GLY A 75 2.66 -23.33 -4.57
CA GLY A 75 1.21 -23.47 -4.34
C GLY A 75 0.78 -23.12 -2.91
N GLU A 76 -0.18 -23.87 -2.38
CA GLU A 76 -0.79 -23.63 -1.06
C GLU A 76 0.21 -23.81 0.09
N ARG A 77 1.15 -24.76 -0.02
CA ARG A 77 2.27 -24.91 0.93
C ARG A 77 3.15 -23.67 1.00
N ALA A 78 3.41 -23.00 -0.14
CA ALA A 78 4.15 -21.75 -0.16
C ALA A 78 3.36 -20.61 0.50
N ARG A 79 2.05 -20.54 0.25
CA ARG A 79 1.20 -19.49 0.81
C ARG A 79 1.04 -19.64 2.33
N TYR A 80 0.82 -20.85 2.82
CA TYR A 80 0.80 -21.15 4.25
C TYR A 80 2.12 -20.76 4.92
N HIS A 81 3.26 -21.19 4.35
CA HIS A 81 4.58 -20.86 4.87
C HIS A 81 4.90 -19.35 4.83
N TYR A 82 4.41 -18.64 3.82
CA TYR A 82 4.50 -17.18 3.75
C TYR A 82 3.70 -16.49 4.88
N PHE A 83 2.52 -17.01 5.24
CA PHE A 83 1.80 -16.55 6.45
C PHE A 83 2.52 -16.89 7.76
N GLN A 84 3.24 -18.03 7.85
CA GLN A 84 4.10 -18.31 9.01
C GLN A 84 5.22 -17.26 9.15
N CYS A 85 5.85 -16.85 8.04
CA CYS A 85 6.83 -15.77 8.04
C CYS A 85 6.22 -14.42 8.47
N LEU A 86 5.05 -14.04 7.93
CA LEU A 86 4.34 -12.82 8.32
C LEU A 86 3.96 -12.81 9.81
N GLN A 87 3.50 -13.93 10.35
CA GLN A 87 3.18 -14.06 11.76
C GLN A 87 4.42 -13.93 12.65
N LEU A 88 5.57 -14.47 12.23
CA LEU A 88 6.82 -14.29 12.96
C LEU A 88 7.30 -12.84 12.92
N ILE A 89 7.21 -12.17 11.75
CA ILE A 89 7.49 -10.73 11.62
C ILE A 89 6.56 -9.92 12.54
N LEU A 90 5.26 -10.21 12.57
CA LEU A 90 4.32 -9.54 13.47
C LEU A 90 4.72 -9.70 14.95
N ARG A 91 5.13 -10.90 15.38
CA ARG A 91 5.60 -11.10 16.76
C ARG A 91 6.86 -10.30 17.07
N MET A 92 7.79 -10.16 16.12
CA MET A 92 8.95 -9.29 16.28
C MET A 92 8.57 -7.80 16.33
N GLN A 93 7.60 -7.37 15.51
CA GLN A 93 7.06 -6.01 15.55
C GLN A 93 6.35 -5.69 16.87
N VAL A 94 5.52 -6.60 17.38
CA VAL A 94 4.87 -6.47 18.70
C VAL A 94 5.90 -6.38 19.81
N ALA A 95 6.91 -7.26 19.83
CA ALA A 95 7.98 -7.24 20.83
C ALA A 95 8.80 -5.94 20.78
N ALA A 96 9.09 -5.42 19.58
CA ALA A 96 9.76 -4.13 19.41
C ALA A 96 8.91 -2.98 19.98
N LEU A 97 7.64 -2.84 19.59
CA LEU A 97 6.76 -1.77 20.09
C LEU A 97 6.52 -1.87 21.61
N THR A 98 6.38 -3.08 22.15
CA THR A 98 6.22 -3.30 23.59
C THR A 98 7.44 -2.78 24.37
N LYS A 99 8.65 -2.96 23.83
CA LYS A 99 9.89 -2.42 24.41
C LYS A 99 10.05 -0.91 24.19
N LEU A 100 9.73 -0.41 22.99
CA LEU A 100 9.96 0.98 22.58
C LEU A 100 8.97 1.98 23.20
N TRP A 101 7.74 1.55 23.48
CA TRP A 101 6.66 2.38 24.03
C TRP A 101 6.21 1.92 25.43
N GLU A 102 6.98 1.05 26.09
CA GLU A 102 6.71 0.48 27.42
C GLU A 102 5.27 -0.06 27.59
N LEU A 103 4.78 -0.76 26.56
CA LEU A 103 3.36 -1.14 26.48
C LEU A 103 3.03 -2.25 27.49
N PRO A 104 1.80 -2.24 28.05
CA PRO A 104 1.35 -3.30 28.95
C PRO A 104 1.10 -4.61 28.17
N PRO A 105 1.22 -5.79 28.81
CA PRO A 105 1.23 -7.10 28.14
C PRO A 105 -0.09 -7.43 27.39
N GLU A 106 -1.19 -6.76 27.74
CA GLU A 106 -2.46 -6.79 27.02
C GLU A 106 -2.31 -6.38 25.55
N PHE A 107 -1.27 -5.62 25.18
CA PHE A 107 -0.99 -5.27 23.78
C PHE A 107 -0.68 -6.48 22.90
N GLU A 108 0.08 -7.49 23.38
CA GLU A 108 0.29 -8.72 22.60
C GLU A 108 -1.03 -9.49 22.43
N ILE A 109 -1.88 -9.50 23.46
CA ILE A 109 -3.20 -10.15 23.42
C ILE A 109 -4.09 -9.50 22.36
N VAL A 110 -4.23 -8.17 22.39
CA VAL A 110 -5.02 -7.43 21.39
C VAL A 110 -4.44 -7.59 19.98
N CYS A 111 -3.11 -7.52 19.81
CA CYS A 111 -2.47 -7.74 18.51
C CYS A 111 -2.75 -9.14 17.95
N ARG A 112 -2.65 -10.18 18.79
CA ARG A 112 -2.95 -11.57 18.43
C ARG A 112 -4.40 -11.75 18.01
N ASP A 113 -5.34 -11.15 18.74
CA ASP A 113 -6.77 -11.33 18.51
C ASP A 113 -7.23 -10.52 17.28
N VAL A 114 -6.69 -9.31 17.06
CA VAL A 114 -6.89 -8.54 15.81
C VAL A 114 -6.23 -9.25 14.61
N TRP A 115 -5.09 -9.92 14.79
CA TRP A 115 -4.49 -10.77 13.73
C TRP A 115 -5.35 -11.97 13.37
N ALA A 116 -5.96 -12.64 14.36
CA ALA A 116 -6.90 -13.74 14.11
C ALA A 116 -8.14 -13.27 13.33
N LEU A 117 -8.72 -12.12 13.72
CA LEU A 117 -9.82 -11.47 12.99
C LEU A 117 -9.39 -11.01 11.58
N HIS A 118 -8.15 -10.55 11.40
CA HIS A 118 -7.63 -10.22 10.07
C HIS A 118 -7.58 -11.45 9.17
N LEU A 119 -7.01 -12.57 9.65
CA LEU A 119 -6.88 -13.81 8.88
C LEU A 119 -8.22 -14.42 8.48
N SER A 120 -9.27 -14.32 9.32
CA SER A 120 -10.62 -14.78 8.97
C SER A 120 -11.36 -13.86 7.98
N LEU A 121 -10.87 -12.62 7.79
CA LEU A 121 -11.39 -11.65 6.83
C LEU A 121 -10.59 -11.59 5.51
N VAL A 122 -9.51 -12.37 5.36
CA VAL A 122 -8.78 -12.51 4.08
C VAL A 122 -9.62 -13.33 3.08
N PRO A 123 -9.87 -12.86 1.83
CA PRO A 123 -10.82 -13.52 0.91
C PRO A 123 -10.50 -14.97 0.51
N ASP A 124 -9.22 -15.36 0.49
CA ASP A 124 -8.80 -16.76 0.55
C ASP A 124 -8.04 -16.89 1.89
N PRO A 125 -8.58 -17.50 2.96
CA PRO A 125 -7.83 -17.66 4.21
C PRO A 125 -6.60 -18.57 4.04
N PRO A 126 -5.64 -18.58 4.99
CA PRO A 126 -4.57 -19.58 5.00
C PRO A 126 -5.17 -20.99 5.18
N PRO A 127 -4.64 -22.04 4.51
CA PRO A 127 -5.11 -23.41 4.72
C PRO A 127 -4.72 -23.90 6.12
N ALA A 128 -5.53 -24.78 6.70
CA ALA A 128 -5.23 -25.39 8.00
C ALA A 128 -4.02 -26.34 7.90
N GLU A 129 -3.21 -26.37 8.96
CA GLU A 129 -2.08 -27.30 9.10
C GLU A 129 -2.59 -28.65 9.66
N PRO A 130 -2.02 -29.81 9.27
CA PRO A 130 -0.92 -30.02 8.33
C PRO A 130 -1.38 -30.59 6.97
N LEU A 131 -0.95 -29.94 5.88
CA LEU A 131 -0.66 -30.67 4.65
C LEU A 131 0.54 -31.59 4.95
N SER A 132 0.25 -32.85 5.30
CA SER A 132 1.24 -33.88 5.60
C SER A 132 2.29 -34.01 4.48
N ALA A 133 3.44 -34.63 4.79
CA ALA A 133 4.57 -34.80 3.87
C ALA A 133 4.29 -35.80 2.72
N VAL A 134 3.27 -35.51 1.91
CA VAL A 134 3.12 -36.02 0.55
C VAL A 134 4.26 -35.42 -0.27
N HIS A 135 5.41 -36.07 -0.23
CA HIS A 135 6.29 -36.13 -1.38
C HIS A 135 5.43 -36.48 -2.61
N PRO A 136 5.69 -35.93 -3.81
CA PRO A 136 5.02 -36.34 -5.03
C PRO A 136 5.50 -37.75 -5.47
N SER A 137 5.17 -38.75 -4.66
CA SER A 137 5.48 -40.17 -4.86
C SER A 137 4.52 -40.76 -5.90
N ALA A 138 4.83 -40.49 -7.17
CA ALA A 138 4.35 -41.17 -8.38
C ALA A 138 2.86 -41.59 -8.38
N ASP A 139 2.02 -40.80 -9.06
CA ASP A 139 0.60 -41.11 -9.34
C ASP A 139 0.40 -42.51 -9.95
N THR A 140 0.21 -43.50 -9.07
CA THR A 140 -0.10 -44.87 -9.46
C THR A 140 -1.61 -44.97 -9.62
N LYS A 141 -2.09 -44.57 -10.81
CA LYS A 141 -3.50 -44.71 -11.15
C LYS A 141 -3.92 -46.19 -11.16
N PRO A 142 -4.96 -46.59 -10.41
CA PRO A 142 -5.58 -47.89 -10.62
C PRO A 142 -6.41 -47.86 -11.92
N ASP A 143 -6.05 -48.69 -12.89
CA ASP A 143 -6.88 -48.95 -14.06
C ASP A 143 -8.08 -49.82 -13.67
N LEU A 144 -9.29 -49.46 -14.13
CA LEU A 144 -10.46 -50.32 -14.22
C LEU A 144 -11.26 -49.93 -15.49
N PRO A 145 -11.80 -50.88 -16.27
CA PRO A 145 -12.14 -50.65 -17.67
C PRO A 145 -13.62 -50.27 -17.93
N THR A 146 -13.84 -49.48 -18.97
CA THR A 146 -15.18 -49.22 -19.53
C THR A 146 -15.53 -50.24 -20.62
N GLY A 147 -16.70 -50.87 -20.55
CA GLY A 147 -17.27 -51.62 -21.68
C GLY A 147 -18.32 -52.67 -21.31
N GLY A 148 -19.57 -52.45 -21.70
CA GLY A 148 -20.67 -53.41 -21.52
C GLY A 148 -22.04 -52.81 -21.83
N ASN A 149 -22.53 -52.99 -23.05
CA ASN A 149 -23.89 -52.57 -23.43
C ASN A 149 -24.95 -53.55 -22.88
N SER A 150 -26.09 -53.00 -22.46
CA SER A 150 -27.41 -53.65 -22.57
C SER A 150 -28.49 -52.58 -22.72
N SER A 151 -29.68 -52.95 -23.19
CA SER A 151 -30.64 -52.03 -23.81
C SER A 151 -32.10 -52.31 -23.44
N GLY A 152 -32.94 -51.27 -23.39
CA GLY A 152 -34.37 -51.36 -23.70
C GLY A 152 -35.31 -50.67 -22.69
N HIS A 153 -36.27 -49.91 -23.25
CA HIS A 153 -37.64 -49.63 -22.77
C HIS A 153 -37.85 -48.92 -21.40
N ASP A 154 -38.90 -48.11 -21.20
CA ASP A 154 -39.71 -47.27 -22.12
C ASP A 154 -40.56 -46.27 -21.29
N GLU A 155 -41.39 -45.45 -21.95
CA GLU A 155 -42.52 -44.63 -21.43
C GLU A 155 -42.14 -43.44 -20.48
N SER A 156 -42.42 -42.15 -20.77
CA SER A 156 -43.70 -41.38 -20.91
C SER A 156 -44.23 -40.85 -19.55
N ASP A 157 -44.83 -39.66 -19.33
CA ASP A 157 -45.13 -38.41 -20.08
C ASP A 157 -44.92 -37.19 -19.10
N GLU A 158 -45.41 -35.93 -19.17
CA GLU A 158 -46.34 -35.17 -20.05
C GLU A 158 -46.03 -33.64 -20.03
N ASP A 159 -45.51 -33.11 -21.15
CA ASP A 159 -45.80 -31.82 -21.86
C ASP A 159 -46.04 -30.44 -21.15
N ALA A 160 -46.26 -29.40 -21.99
CA ALA A 160 -46.36 -27.95 -21.80
C ALA A 160 -44.98 -27.23 -21.71
N GLY A 161 -44.60 -26.32 -22.61
CA GLY A 161 -45.36 -25.50 -23.58
C GLY A 161 -45.48 -24.06 -23.03
N VAL A 162 -45.18 -22.96 -23.75
CA VAL A 162 -45.23 -22.72 -25.21
C VAL A 162 -44.05 -21.82 -25.67
N GLU A 163 -43.60 -21.99 -26.92
CA GLU A 163 -42.66 -21.09 -27.61
C GLU A 163 -43.37 -19.99 -28.43
N THR A 164 -42.76 -18.81 -28.57
CA THR A 164 -42.86 -17.97 -29.78
C THR A 164 -41.55 -17.19 -29.98
N ALA A 165 -41.07 -17.10 -31.23
CA ALA A 165 -39.80 -16.45 -31.57
C ALA A 165 -39.96 -15.41 -32.69
N ALA A 166 -39.11 -14.36 -32.69
CA ALA A 166 -38.70 -13.61 -33.89
C ALA A 166 -37.52 -12.65 -33.59
N GLU A 167 -36.42 -12.82 -34.33
CA GLU A 167 -35.45 -11.88 -34.94
C GLU A 167 -35.23 -10.42 -34.43
N PRO A 168 -34.03 -9.83 -34.67
CA PRO A 168 -33.57 -8.61 -34.01
C PRO A 168 -33.98 -7.30 -34.72
N GLY A 169 -34.16 -6.24 -33.92
CA GLY A 169 -34.27 -4.86 -34.40
C GLY A 169 -33.07 -4.00 -33.98
N HIS A 170 -32.50 -3.25 -34.92
CA HIS A 170 -31.56 -2.16 -34.59
C HIS A 170 -32.30 -1.05 -33.82
N GLY A 171 -31.72 -0.60 -32.71
CA GLY A 171 -32.18 0.56 -31.94
C GLY A 171 -30.99 1.40 -31.51
N GLU A 172 -30.87 2.60 -32.08
CA GLU A 172 -29.83 3.56 -31.71
C GLU A 172 -30.09 4.11 -30.30
N SER A 173 -29.05 4.52 -29.58
CA SER A 173 -29.20 5.15 -28.27
C SER A 173 -28.15 6.24 -28.08
N SER A 174 -28.67 7.48 -28.04
CA SER A 174 -28.01 8.76 -27.87
C SER A 174 -26.83 8.76 -26.90
N SER A 175 -25.71 9.34 -27.34
CA SER A 175 -24.64 9.82 -26.46
C SER A 175 -25.16 10.90 -25.51
N SER A 176 -25.02 10.69 -24.20
CA SER A 176 -25.12 11.74 -23.18
C SER A 176 -23.76 11.93 -22.55
N SER A 177 -23.08 13.04 -22.86
CA SER A 177 -21.85 13.44 -22.16
C SER A 177 -22.14 13.77 -20.70
N GLY A 178 -21.23 13.40 -19.81
CA GLY A 178 -21.32 13.71 -18.38
C GLY A 178 -20.01 13.37 -17.67
N ASP A 179 -19.17 14.39 -17.55
CA ASP A 179 -18.01 14.58 -16.66
C ASP A 179 -17.17 13.35 -16.29
N ASP A 180 -15.94 13.30 -16.81
CA ASP A 180 -14.87 12.43 -16.31
C ASP A 180 -14.52 12.82 -14.86
N GLU A 181 -15.04 12.08 -13.87
CA GLU A 181 -14.53 12.12 -12.49
C GLU A 181 -13.23 11.29 -12.39
N ASP A 182 -12.14 11.90 -11.92
CA ASP A 182 -10.86 11.22 -11.67
C ASP A 182 -11.00 10.07 -10.67
N ASP A 183 -11.11 8.83 -11.16
CA ASP A 183 -11.09 7.64 -10.32
C ASP A 183 -9.65 7.37 -9.82
N PRO A 184 -9.37 7.47 -8.51
CA PRO A 184 -8.05 7.18 -7.96
C PRO A 184 -7.65 5.70 -8.10
N GLU A 185 -8.59 4.78 -8.35
CA GLU A 185 -8.27 3.39 -8.71
C GLU A 185 -7.76 3.29 -10.16
N MET A 186 -8.20 4.19 -11.06
CA MET A 186 -7.73 4.24 -12.46
C MET A 186 -6.38 4.95 -12.60
N ALA A 187 -6.14 6.04 -11.86
CA ALA A 187 -4.83 6.72 -11.86
C ALA A 187 -3.70 5.78 -11.34
N GLU A 188 -3.97 5.02 -10.28
CA GLU A 188 -3.05 4.01 -9.75
C GLU A 188 -2.85 2.83 -10.72
N LEU A 189 -3.86 2.47 -11.53
CA LEU A 189 -3.73 1.49 -12.61
C LEU A 189 -2.87 2.00 -13.78
N MET A 190 -2.92 3.29 -14.12
CA MET A 190 -2.02 3.88 -15.11
C MET A 190 -0.57 3.88 -14.63
N ARG A 191 -0.30 4.34 -13.40
CA ARG A 191 1.07 4.36 -12.85
C ARG A 191 1.66 2.94 -12.74
N GLN A 192 0.86 1.94 -12.34
CA GLN A 192 1.28 0.53 -12.34
C GLN A 192 1.51 -0.04 -13.75
N ALA A 193 0.91 0.52 -14.80
CA ALA A 193 1.21 0.14 -16.18
C ALA A 193 2.56 0.72 -16.64
N GLU A 194 2.81 2.00 -16.36
CA GLU A 194 4.07 2.69 -16.66
C GLU A 194 5.26 2.02 -15.95
N GLU A 195 5.13 1.70 -14.67
CA GLU A 195 6.10 0.94 -13.86
C GLU A 195 6.43 -0.46 -14.47
N THR A 196 5.60 -0.99 -15.38
CA THR A 196 5.84 -2.28 -16.06
C THR A 196 6.37 -2.17 -17.48
N SER A 197 6.48 -0.96 -18.05
CA SER A 197 6.87 -0.77 -19.45
C SER A 197 8.38 -0.70 -19.69
N SER A 198 9.21 -0.63 -18.63
CA SER A 198 10.66 -0.49 -18.73
C SER A 198 11.42 -1.79 -18.42
N SER A 199 11.43 -2.74 -19.38
CA SER A 199 12.57 -3.63 -19.68
C SER A 199 12.22 -4.70 -20.74
N SER A 200 12.59 -4.46 -22.01
CA SER A 200 13.40 -5.38 -22.84
C SER A 200 13.26 -5.06 -24.34
N GLU A 201 14.37 -4.76 -25.01
CA GLU A 201 14.51 -4.87 -26.47
C GLU A 201 15.07 -6.25 -26.83
N ASP A 202 14.51 -6.91 -27.86
CA ASP A 202 15.23 -7.60 -28.96
C ASP A 202 14.21 -8.07 -30.03
N GLU A 203 14.66 -8.35 -31.26
CA GLU A 203 13.83 -8.69 -32.43
C GLU A 203 13.59 -10.21 -32.60
N GLY A 204 12.81 -10.61 -33.63
CA GLY A 204 12.90 -11.98 -34.17
C GLY A 204 11.63 -12.69 -34.68
N GLU A 205 11.19 -12.34 -35.90
CA GLU A 205 10.47 -13.19 -36.88
C GLU A 205 9.09 -13.83 -36.56
N GLU A 206 8.44 -14.28 -37.64
CA GLU A 206 6.99 -14.45 -37.79
C GLU A 206 6.43 -15.86 -37.47
N GLY A 207 5.10 -15.96 -37.43
CA GLY A 207 4.44 -17.00 -38.24
C GLY A 207 4.00 -18.33 -37.59
N ALA A 208 3.29 -18.32 -36.45
CA ALA A 208 2.53 -19.51 -36.01
C ALA A 208 1.23 -19.20 -35.25
N GLN A 209 0.07 -19.57 -35.83
CA GLN A 209 -1.24 -19.43 -35.20
C GLN A 209 -1.37 -20.28 -33.92
N LYS A 210 -1.45 -19.63 -32.75
CA LYS A 210 -1.72 -20.29 -31.47
C LYS A 210 -3.23 -20.48 -31.29
N LYS A 211 -3.66 -21.73 -31.07
CA LYS A 211 -5.02 -22.02 -30.57
C LYS A 211 -5.15 -21.48 -29.15
N VAL A 212 -6.19 -20.67 -28.90
CA VAL A 212 -6.47 -20.06 -27.59
C VAL A 212 -6.81 -21.16 -26.56
N PRO A 213 -6.04 -21.31 -25.46
CA PRO A 213 -6.47 -22.11 -24.31
C PRO A 213 -7.50 -21.32 -23.50
N ALA A 214 -8.50 -21.99 -22.93
CA ALA A 214 -9.49 -21.35 -22.07
C ALA A 214 -8.82 -20.56 -20.93
N HIS A 215 -9.30 -19.33 -20.68
CA HIS A 215 -8.63 -18.34 -19.84
C HIS A 215 -8.76 -18.63 -18.34
N ARG A 216 -8.10 -19.71 -17.89
CA ARG A 216 -7.93 -20.06 -16.48
C ARG A 216 -7.07 -18.98 -15.82
N THR A 217 -7.72 -18.00 -15.19
CA THR A 217 -7.06 -16.88 -14.50
C THR A 217 -6.06 -17.42 -13.48
N LYS A 218 -4.77 -17.27 -13.76
CA LYS A 218 -3.71 -17.63 -12.81
C LYS A 218 -3.90 -16.78 -11.55
N LYS A 219 -4.22 -17.40 -10.40
CA LYS A 219 -4.26 -16.71 -9.11
C LYS A 219 -2.90 -16.01 -8.90
N LYS A 220 -2.84 -14.69 -9.03
CA LYS A 220 -1.62 -13.91 -8.75
C LYS A 220 -1.25 -14.13 -7.27
N PHE A 221 -0.01 -14.53 -7.02
CA PHE A 221 0.53 -14.63 -5.66
C PHE A 221 0.84 -13.21 -5.15
N GLY A 222 0.55 -12.92 -3.87
CA GLY A 222 0.58 -11.56 -3.34
C GLY A 222 -0.66 -10.74 -3.73
N ARG A 223 -1.80 -10.99 -3.04
CA ARG A 223 -2.96 -10.08 -3.09
C ARG A 223 -2.72 -8.90 -2.14
N LYS A 224 -3.44 -7.78 -2.32
CA LYS A 224 -3.44 -6.59 -1.43
C LYS A 224 -3.75 -6.91 0.06
N TYR A 225 -4.26 -8.10 0.36
CA TYR A 225 -4.55 -8.60 1.72
C TYR A 225 -3.41 -9.42 2.33
N ASP A 226 -2.50 -9.94 1.50
CA ASP A 226 -1.43 -10.85 1.92
C ASP A 226 -0.10 -10.07 2.18
N MET A 227 0.00 -8.78 1.83
CA MET A 227 1.26 -8.01 1.92
C MET A 227 1.67 -7.65 3.37
N PRO A 228 2.98 -7.49 3.69
CA PRO A 228 3.48 -7.13 5.02
C PRO A 228 2.88 -5.85 5.63
N VAL A 229 2.41 -4.90 4.80
CA VAL A 229 1.70 -3.69 5.24
C VAL A 229 0.43 -4.02 6.06
N ASN A 230 -0.18 -5.19 5.85
CA ASN A 230 -1.35 -5.62 6.62
C ASN A 230 -0.98 -5.95 8.09
N ASN A 231 0.27 -6.36 8.40
CA ASN A 231 0.74 -6.46 9.78
C ASN A 231 0.68 -5.08 10.47
N LEU A 232 1.17 -4.03 9.80
CA LEU A 232 1.14 -2.67 10.32
C LEU A 232 -0.29 -2.16 10.49
N ALA A 233 -1.20 -2.49 9.55
CA ALA A 233 -2.62 -2.19 9.69
C ALA A 233 -3.26 -2.88 10.92
N VAL A 234 -2.85 -4.11 11.23
CA VAL A 234 -3.24 -4.84 12.45
C VAL A 234 -2.69 -4.16 13.71
N LEU A 235 -1.42 -3.73 13.71
CA LEU A 235 -0.81 -3.00 14.83
C LEU A 235 -1.49 -1.65 15.08
N VAL A 236 -1.81 -0.87 14.03
CA VAL A 236 -2.58 0.38 14.14
C VAL A 236 -3.94 0.12 14.78
N VAL A 237 -4.70 -0.87 14.28
CA VAL A 237 -6.01 -1.24 14.84
C VAL A 237 -5.89 -1.67 16.30
N ALA A 238 -4.86 -2.44 16.68
CA ALA A 238 -4.62 -2.83 18.07
C ALA A 238 -4.28 -1.64 18.99
N CYS A 239 -3.41 -0.72 18.53
CA CYS A 239 -3.08 0.51 19.26
C CYS A 239 -4.32 1.38 19.51
N TRP A 240 -5.19 1.50 18.50
CA TRP A 240 -6.44 2.25 18.60
C TRP A 240 -7.45 1.56 19.53
N THR A 241 -7.55 0.23 19.51
CA THR A 241 -8.36 -0.53 20.48
C THR A 241 -7.95 -0.26 21.93
N LEU A 242 -6.64 -0.10 22.21
CA LEU A 242 -6.14 0.32 23.53
C LEU A 242 -6.12 1.84 23.75
N ARG A 243 -6.61 2.65 22.79
CA ARG A 243 -6.58 4.12 22.80
C ARG A 243 -5.18 4.72 23.04
N LEU A 244 -4.14 4.08 22.50
CA LEU A 244 -2.79 4.63 22.53
C LEU A 244 -2.70 5.91 21.65
N PRO A 245 -1.98 6.96 22.08
CA PRO A 245 -1.95 8.26 21.40
C PRO A 245 -0.90 8.33 20.26
N VAL A 246 -0.84 7.27 19.46
CA VAL A 246 0.12 7.08 18.35
C VAL A 246 -0.38 7.71 17.06
N THR A 247 0.53 8.22 16.24
CA THR A 247 0.26 8.70 14.88
C THR A 247 0.75 7.70 13.83
N TYR A 248 0.27 7.78 12.59
CA TYR A 248 0.82 6.97 11.49
C TYR A 248 2.31 7.28 11.25
N MET A 249 2.73 8.53 11.44
CA MET A 249 4.12 8.95 11.29
C MET A 249 5.05 8.34 12.36
N ASP A 250 4.54 7.99 13.55
CA ASP A 250 5.33 7.26 14.55
C ASP A 250 5.75 5.87 14.04
N PHE A 251 4.87 5.17 13.32
CA PHE A 251 5.22 3.89 12.70
C PHE A 251 6.23 4.06 11.56
N VAL A 252 6.06 5.08 10.71
CA VAL A 252 7.01 5.36 9.61
C VAL A 252 8.41 5.64 10.15
N ARG A 253 8.53 6.50 11.17
CA ARG A 253 9.81 6.81 11.82
C ARG A 253 10.52 5.59 12.40
N LEU A 254 9.80 4.74 13.13
CA LEU A 254 10.40 3.51 13.67
C LEU A 254 10.80 2.50 12.57
N ILE A 255 10.12 2.51 11.42
CA ILE A 255 10.46 1.68 10.26
C ILE A 255 11.74 2.20 9.58
N GLU A 256 11.83 3.51 9.33
CA GLU A 256 12.99 4.15 8.71
C GLU A 256 14.23 4.11 9.61
N ALA A 257 14.05 4.25 10.93
CA ALA A 257 15.11 4.08 11.92
C ALA A 257 15.54 2.61 12.15
N TYR A 258 14.94 1.64 11.43
CA TYR A 258 15.15 0.19 11.57
C TYR A 258 14.83 -0.41 12.96
N ASP A 259 14.13 0.33 13.83
CA ASP A 259 13.69 -0.13 15.16
C ASP A 259 12.43 -1.01 15.11
N LEU A 260 11.55 -0.81 14.12
CA LEU A 260 10.38 -1.64 13.86
C LEU A 260 10.64 -2.58 12.66
N PRO A 261 10.77 -3.91 12.86
CA PRO A 261 11.06 -4.86 11.78
C PRO A 261 10.07 -4.81 10.61
N TYR A 262 10.47 -4.19 9.49
CA TYR A 262 9.65 -4.07 8.28
C TYR A 262 10.51 -3.92 7.01
N LEU A 263 11.55 -3.08 7.06
CA LEU A 263 12.62 -3.04 6.06
C LEU A 263 13.61 -4.19 6.32
N ASP A 264 14.02 -4.88 5.25
CA ASP A 264 14.62 -6.23 5.25
C ASP A 264 14.34 -7.05 6.53
N PRO A 265 13.15 -7.66 6.63
CA PRO A 265 12.86 -8.60 7.71
C PRO A 265 13.45 -9.99 7.44
N LEU A 266 14.02 -10.26 6.25
CA LEU A 266 14.57 -11.58 5.92
C LEU A 266 15.85 -11.85 6.71
N ARG A 267 16.72 -10.85 6.94
CA ARG A 267 17.90 -10.97 7.83
C ARG A 267 17.54 -11.40 9.26
N LEU A 268 16.30 -11.18 9.70
CA LEU A 268 15.82 -11.47 11.05
C LEU A 268 15.16 -12.86 11.19
N LEU A 269 14.67 -13.45 10.09
CA LEU A 269 14.01 -14.76 10.11
C LEU A 269 15.01 -15.91 10.30
N PRO A 270 14.62 -17.05 10.92
CA PRO A 270 15.41 -18.27 10.93
C PRO A 270 15.69 -18.82 9.52
N GLU A 271 16.92 -19.28 9.26
CA GLU A 271 17.32 -19.85 7.97
C GLU A 271 16.45 -21.02 7.52
N SER A 272 15.98 -21.82 8.47
CA SER A 272 15.05 -22.93 8.24
C SER A 272 13.73 -22.51 7.58
N LEU A 273 13.33 -21.23 7.70
CA LEU A 273 12.23 -20.66 6.90
C LEU A 273 12.77 -20.11 5.55
N ILE A 274 13.87 -19.36 5.58
CA ILE A 274 14.43 -18.66 4.41
C ILE A 274 14.82 -19.60 3.27
N ILE A 275 15.23 -20.84 3.57
CA ILE A 275 15.61 -21.87 2.59
C ILE A 275 14.44 -22.30 1.70
N HIS A 276 13.20 -22.22 2.19
CA HIS A 276 12.00 -22.69 1.48
C HIS A 276 11.30 -21.60 0.65
N LEU A 277 11.68 -20.33 0.83
CA LEU A 277 11.09 -19.17 0.15
C LEU A 277 11.64 -18.99 -1.27
N THR A 278 10.74 -18.95 -2.26
CA THR A 278 11.02 -18.53 -3.65
C THR A 278 11.49 -17.07 -3.74
N LYS A 279 12.13 -16.68 -4.85
CA LYS A 279 12.50 -15.27 -5.13
C LYS A 279 11.30 -14.31 -5.02
N HIS A 280 10.13 -14.70 -5.51
CA HIS A 280 8.92 -13.88 -5.43
C HIS A 280 8.41 -13.71 -3.98
N THR A 281 8.38 -14.79 -3.19
CA THR A 281 8.03 -14.69 -1.76
C THR A 281 9.04 -13.88 -0.95
N LYS A 282 10.34 -13.89 -1.32
CA LYS A 282 11.36 -13.06 -0.67
C LYS A 282 11.11 -11.56 -0.93
N ARG A 283 10.95 -11.14 -2.19
CA ARG A 283 10.57 -9.74 -2.51
C ARG A 283 9.23 -9.34 -1.90
N ALA A 284 8.25 -10.25 -1.85
CA ALA A 284 6.95 -9.99 -1.22
C ALA A 284 6.95 -10.00 0.33
N LEU A 285 8.05 -10.39 0.99
CA LEU A 285 8.23 -10.23 2.44
C LEU A 285 9.09 -9.01 2.80
N SER A 286 9.90 -8.50 1.87
CA SER A 286 10.82 -7.38 2.08
C SER A 286 10.47 -6.20 1.18
N PRO A 287 9.60 -5.28 1.62
CA PRO A 287 9.39 -3.99 0.99
C PRO A 287 10.70 -3.20 0.86
N GLU A 288 10.82 -2.43 -0.22
CA GLU A 288 11.98 -1.58 -0.52
C GLU A 288 11.88 -0.22 0.21
N HIS A 289 10.67 0.23 0.57
CA HIS A 289 10.38 1.53 1.17
C HIS A 289 9.36 1.43 2.31
N ALA A 290 9.36 2.42 3.21
CA ALA A 290 8.32 2.59 4.23
C ALA A 290 6.93 2.79 3.58
N PRO A 291 5.82 2.40 4.24
CA PRO A 291 4.49 2.48 3.64
C PRO A 291 3.94 3.90 3.63
N ALA A 292 3.48 4.37 2.46
CA ALA A 292 2.76 5.64 2.36
C ALA A 292 1.54 5.68 3.29
N ILE A 293 1.43 6.74 4.10
CA ILE A 293 0.47 6.82 5.22
C ILE A 293 -0.99 6.73 4.76
N ILE A 294 -1.33 7.33 3.62
CA ILE A 294 -2.68 7.22 3.03
C ILE A 294 -3.04 5.75 2.70
N SER A 295 -2.06 4.96 2.24
CA SER A 295 -2.24 3.53 1.96
C SER A 295 -2.39 2.71 3.24
N LEU A 296 -1.53 2.95 4.24
CA LEU A 296 -1.60 2.29 5.55
C LEU A 296 -2.92 2.62 6.28
N HIS A 297 -3.35 3.88 6.27
CA HIS A 297 -4.66 4.29 6.77
C HIS A 297 -5.79 3.59 6.01
N GLY A 298 -5.76 3.56 4.67
CA GLY A 298 -6.75 2.85 3.86
C GLY A 298 -6.86 1.35 4.19
N LEU A 299 -5.74 0.68 4.49
CA LEU A 299 -5.72 -0.72 4.93
C LEU A 299 -6.31 -0.89 6.35
N ALA A 300 -5.92 -0.05 7.31
CA ALA A 300 -6.44 -0.09 8.68
C ALA A 300 -7.94 0.28 8.76
N SER A 301 -8.36 1.31 8.02
CA SER A 301 -9.74 1.75 7.84
C SER A 301 -10.62 0.63 7.27
N ARG A 302 -10.14 -0.05 6.22
CA ARG A 302 -10.80 -1.23 5.63
C ARG A 302 -10.87 -2.40 6.63
N LEU A 303 -9.81 -2.67 7.38
CA LEU A 303 -9.79 -3.75 8.38
C LEU A 303 -10.80 -3.48 9.50
N ALA A 304 -10.81 -2.29 10.08
CA ALA A 304 -11.76 -1.88 11.10
C ALA A 304 -13.22 -1.92 10.61
N LYS A 305 -13.47 -1.49 9.36
CA LYS A 305 -14.78 -1.62 8.71
C LYS A 305 -15.23 -3.09 8.61
N LEU A 306 -14.35 -3.98 8.17
CA LEU A 306 -14.67 -5.41 7.99
C LEU A 306 -14.89 -6.12 9.33
N ILE A 307 -14.05 -5.84 10.34
CA ILE A 307 -14.22 -6.34 11.71
C ILE A 307 -15.59 -5.93 12.26
N TYR A 308 -15.96 -4.65 12.12
CA TYR A 308 -17.27 -4.15 12.54
C TYR A 308 -18.43 -4.79 11.74
N SER A 309 -18.36 -4.85 10.41
CA SER A 309 -19.46 -5.41 9.61
C SER A 309 -19.71 -6.90 9.85
N THR A 310 -18.65 -7.67 10.11
CA THR A 310 -18.73 -9.14 10.21
C THR A 310 -18.92 -9.62 11.66
N TYR A 311 -18.30 -8.95 12.64
CA TYR A 311 -18.29 -9.39 14.04
C TYR A 311 -18.92 -8.39 15.02
N GLN A 312 -19.35 -7.21 14.56
CA GLN A 312 -19.88 -6.12 15.39
C GLN A 312 -18.91 -5.62 16.48
N VAL A 313 -17.62 -5.97 16.36
CA VAL A 313 -16.55 -5.46 17.23
C VAL A 313 -16.22 -4.03 16.78
N GLN A 314 -16.59 -3.05 17.61
CA GLN A 314 -16.32 -1.64 17.34
C GLN A 314 -14.89 -1.29 17.79
N THR A 315 -14.07 -0.79 16.86
CA THR A 315 -12.83 -0.09 17.23
C THR A 315 -13.20 1.32 17.73
N PRO A 316 -12.67 1.77 18.89
CA PRO A 316 -13.07 3.03 19.48
C PRO A 316 -12.50 4.24 18.72
N GLU A 317 -12.96 5.43 19.10
CA GLU A 317 -12.38 6.70 18.65
C GLU A 317 -10.91 6.85 19.10
N MET A 318 -10.14 7.53 18.26
CA MET A 318 -8.77 7.98 18.49
C MET A 318 -8.64 8.73 19.81
N ASN A 319 -7.49 8.60 20.48
CA ASN A 319 -7.17 9.38 21.67
C ASN A 319 -6.82 10.84 21.30
N ALA A 320 -7.86 11.60 20.94
CA ALA A 320 -7.72 12.88 20.27
C ALA A 320 -7.15 14.00 21.15
N ALA A 321 -7.22 13.91 22.47
CA ALA A 321 -6.71 14.95 23.37
C ALA A 321 -5.17 15.11 23.29
N PRO A 322 -4.35 14.07 23.49
CA PRO A 322 -2.90 14.14 23.30
C PRO A 322 -2.50 14.31 21.83
N ILE A 323 -3.20 13.70 20.86
CA ILE A 323 -2.86 13.86 19.43
C ILE A 323 -3.14 15.28 18.93
N LEU A 324 -4.22 15.93 19.39
CA LEU A 324 -4.45 17.36 19.14
C LEU A 324 -3.38 18.23 19.80
N TRP A 325 -2.90 17.88 21.00
CA TRP A 325 -1.78 18.61 21.63
C TRP A 325 -0.47 18.44 20.84
N ARG A 326 -0.20 17.25 20.29
CA ARG A 326 0.93 17.02 19.37
C ARG A 326 0.79 17.84 18.08
N ALA A 327 -0.39 17.91 17.47
CA ALA A 327 -0.66 18.73 16.29
C ALA A 327 -0.52 20.24 16.56
N VAL A 328 -0.99 20.72 17.71
CA VAL A 328 -0.83 22.11 18.16
C VAL A 328 0.65 22.44 18.35
N ARG A 329 1.44 21.58 19.03
CA ARG A 329 2.90 21.77 19.16
C ARG A 329 3.65 21.69 17.83
N ALA A 330 3.18 20.90 16.86
CA ALA A 330 3.81 20.80 15.54
C ALA A 330 3.78 22.12 14.75
N LEU A 331 2.75 22.95 15.00
CA LEU A 331 2.57 24.29 14.45
C LEU A 331 2.82 25.38 15.53
N CYS A 332 3.77 25.16 16.44
CA CYS A 332 4.23 26.15 17.43
C CYS A 332 3.16 26.73 18.37
N GLY A 333 1.99 26.10 18.48
CA GLY A 333 0.81 26.66 19.11
C GLY A 333 0.77 26.60 20.64
N THR A 334 0.07 27.57 21.24
CA THR A 334 -0.10 27.70 22.70
C THR A 334 -1.27 26.84 23.23
N PRO A 335 -1.43 26.69 24.56
CA PRO A 335 -2.63 26.11 25.16
C PRO A 335 -3.93 26.82 24.75
N THR A 336 -3.91 28.11 24.41
CA THR A 336 -5.08 28.79 23.84
C THR A 336 -5.44 28.22 22.48
N LEU A 337 -4.45 28.00 21.59
CA LEU A 337 -4.69 27.40 20.27
C LEU A 337 -5.35 26.01 20.40
N TYR A 338 -4.91 25.21 21.38
CA TYR A 338 -5.54 23.93 21.71
C TYR A 338 -7.01 24.09 22.12
N VAL A 339 -7.34 25.06 22.97
CA VAL A 339 -8.73 25.32 23.39
C VAL A 339 -9.59 25.84 22.24
N LEU A 340 -9.07 26.73 21.39
CA LEU A 340 -9.76 27.22 20.19
C LEU A 340 -10.00 26.09 19.18
N THR A 341 -8.97 25.31 18.86
CA THR A 341 -9.09 24.17 17.94
C THR A 341 -10.08 23.14 18.49
N LYS A 342 -10.11 22.90 19.80
CA LYS A 342 -11.10 22.03 20.46
C LYS A 342 -12.54 22.57 20.38
N LYS A 343 -12.75 23.90 20.33
CA LYS A 343 -14.06 24.49 20.05
C LYS A 343 -14.45 24.29 18.58
N VAL A 344 -13.55 24.61 17.63
CA VAL A 344 -13.80 24.50 16.18
C VAL A 344 -13.99 23.03 15.76
N ALA A 345 -13.21 22.08 16.31
CA ALA A 345 -13.35 20.66 16.01
C ALA A 345 -14.72 20.07 16.44
N ARG A 346 -15.34 20.62 17.49
CA ARG A 346 -16.71 20.27 17.90
C ARG A 346 -17.75 20.83 16.92
N VAL A 347 -17.62 22.11 16.55
CA VAL A 347 -18.45 22.77 15.54
C VAL A 347 -18.39 22.04 14.19
N LEU A 348 -17.18 21.67 13.77
CA LEU A 348 -16.94 20.86 12.59
C LEU A 348 -17.36 19.40 12.76
N SER A 349 -17.51 18.89 13.98
CA SER A 349 -17.77 17.46 14.26
C SER A 349 -16.78 16.55 13.51
N VAL A 350 -15.48 16.79 13.77
CA VAL A 350 -14.34 16.14 13.11
C VAL A 350 -14.38 14.61 13.30
N PRO A 351 -14.13 13.80 12.26
CA PRO A 351 -14.08 12.33 12.38
C PRO A 351 -12.90 11.88 13.23
N LEU A 352 -13.17 11.18 14.34
CA LEU A 352 -12.15 10.58 15.22
C LEU A 352 -12.07 9.05 15.09
N THR A 353 -12.73 8.47 14.09
CA THR A 353 -12.82 7.01 13.86
C THR A 353 -12.00 6.57 12.64
N LEU A 354 -11.40 5.37 12.67
CA LEU A 354 -10.67 4.81 11.52
C LEU A 354 -11.49 4.76 10.21
N HIS A 355 -12.80 4.56 10.28
CA HIS A 355 -13.69 4.52 9.12
C HIS A 355 -15.07 5.06 9.50
N ARG A 356 -15.68 5.86 8.60
CA ARG A 356 -16.97 6.56 8.85
C ARG A 356 -18.09 5.70 9.45
N THR A 357 -18.21 4.43 9.05
CA THR A 357 -19.26 3.52 9.54
C THR A 357 -19.15 3.12 11.02
N LEU A 358 -18.07 3.51 11.71
CA LEU A 358 -17.92 3.34 13.15
C LEU A 358 -18.53 4.51 13.95
N SER A 359 -18.81 5.62 13.27
CA SER A 359 -19.48 6.81 13.80
C SER A 359 -21.01 6.71 13.58
N SER A 360 -21.76 7.71 14.05
CA SER A 360 -23.19 7.85 13.77
C SER A 360 -23.43 8.57 12.44
N PRO A 361 -24.33 8.06 11.56
CA PRO A 361 -24.62 8.70 10.28
C PRO A 361 -25.31 10.05 10.45
N LEU A 362 -25.12 10.94 9.48
CA LEU A 362 -25.75 12.26 9.48
C LEU A 362 -27.27 12.15 9.46
N HIS A 363 -27.95 13.05 10.18
CA HIS A 363 -29.40 13.15 10.14
C HIS A 363 -29.87 13.63 8.76
N ARG A 364 -30.63 12.79 8.05
CA ARG A 364 -31.11 13.04 6.70
C ARG A 364 -32.53 13.59 6.74
N VAL A 365 -32.73 14.79 6.22
CA VAL A 365 -34.05 15.43 6.08
C VAL A 365 -34.63 15.15 4.70
N LYS A 366 -33.78 15.05 3.67
CA LYS A 366 -34.14 14.76 2.27
C LYS A 366 -33.47 13.48 1.79
N LYS A 367 -34.10 12.77 0.85
CA LYS A 367 -33.57 11.52 0.28
C LYS A 367 -32.21 11.70 -0.42
N LYS A 368 -31.91 12.91 -0.94
CA LYS A 368 -30.63 13.28 -1.54
C LYS A 368 -29.55 13.72 -0.54
N ASP A 369 -29.87 13.85 0.75
CA ASP A 369 -28.87 14.27 1.74
C ASP A 369 -27.80 13.18 1.92
N PRO A 370 -26.49 13.54 1.92
CA PRO A 370 -25.41 12.59 2.06
C PRO A 370 -25.39 12.00 3.47
N ILE A 371 -25.11 10.70 3.57
CA ILE A 371 -25.05 9.96 4.84
C ILE A 371 -23.81 10.37 5.67
N TRP A 372 -22.77 10.84 4.98
CA TRP A 372 -21.45 11.22 5.49
C TRP A 372 -20.91 12.41 4.69
N HIS A 373 -20.08 13.26 5.28
CA HIS A 373 -19.39 14.31 4.55
C HIS A 373 -18.19 13.75 3.75
N LYS A 374 -17.79 14.45 2.68
CA LYS A 374 -16.49 14.18 2.02
C LYS A 374 -15.38 14.39 3.06
N TYR A 375 -14.39 13.50 3.09
CA TYR A 375 -13.32 13.41 4.09
C TYR A 375 -13.72 12.94 5.51
N ASP A 376 -14.95 12.44 5.76
CA ASP A 376 -15.28 11.68 7.00
C ASP A 376 -14.54 10.30 7.10
N SER A 377 -13.62 10.01 6.18
CA SER A 377 -12.68 8.87 6.25
C SER A 377 -11.30 9.29 5.73
N ALA A 378 -10.91 10.53 6.02
CA ALA A 378 -9.54 10.98 5.92
C ALA A 378 -8.73 10.51 7.14
N VAL A 379 -7.41 10.63 7.06
CA VAL A 379 -6.51 10.39 8.20
C VAL A 379 -6.92 11.32 9.37
N PRO A 380 -7.31 10.80 10.55
CA PRO A 380 -7.81 11.66 11.62
C PRO A 380 -6.76 12.61 12.23
N GLU A 381 -5.48 12.29 12.14
CA GLU A 381 -4.37 13.22 12.46
C GLU A 381 -4.36 14.44 11.54
N VAL A 382 -4.44 14.22 10.21
CA VAL A 382 -4.57 15.27 9.20
C VAL A 382 -5.83 16.11 9.46
N SER A 383 -6.92 15.46 9.87
CA SER A 383 -8.18 16.13 10.22
C SER A 383 -8.06 17.03 11.47
N LEU A 384 -7.27 16.63 12.47
CA LEU A 384 -6.98 17.47 13.63
C LEU A 384 -6.08 18.66 13.27
N ILE A 385 -4.96 18.44 12.57
CA ILE A 385 -4.06 19.55 12.21
C ILE A 385 -4.67 20.51 11.19
N ALA A 386 -5.49 20.04 10.24
CA ALA A 386 -6.30 20.90 9.38
C ALA A 386 -7.26 21.80 10.19
N THR A 387 -7.74 21.33 11.34
CA THR A 387 -8.55 22.16 12.24
C THR A 387 -7.70 23.18 13.01
N VAL A 388 -6.43 22.89 13.31
CA VAL A 388 -5.46 23.87 13.85
C VAL A 388 -5.19 24.96 12.81
N ILE A 389 -4.94 24.57 11.55
CA ILE A 389 -4.71 25.48 10.42
C ILE A 389 -5.87 26.46 10.23
N ILE A 390 -7.11 25.99 10.34
CA ILE A 390 -8.31 26.86 10.26
C ILE A 390 -8.32 27.91 11.37
N VAL A 391 -7.94 27.56 12.60
CA VAL A 391 -7.83 28.54 13.69
C VAL A 391 -6.70 29.53 13.44
N LEU A 392 -5.54 29.07 12.95
CA LEU A 392 -4.44 29.96 12.57
C LEU A 392 -4.86 30.94 11.47
N LYS A 393 -5.61 30.50 10.45
CA LYS A 393 -6.20 31.40 9.44
C LYS A 393 -7.26 32.34 10.00
N MET A 394 -8.07 31.91 10.97
CA MET A 394 -9.02 32.82 11.62
C MET A 394 -8.30 33.93 12.42
N VAL A 395 -7.17 33.61 13.07
CA VAL A 395 -6.42 34.59 13.87
C VAL A 395 -5.56 35.49 12.98
N TYR A 396 -4.70 34.90 12.14
CA TYR A 396 -3.65 35.59 11.40
C TYR A 396 -3.96 35.83 9.91
N GLY A 397 -5.07 35.28 9.39
CA GLY A 397 -5.40 35.30 7.95
C GLY A 397 -4.57 34.31 7.16
N LEU A 398 -3.24 34.43 7.26
CA LEU A 398 -2.24 33.79 6.40
C LEU A 398 -2.43 34.13 4.91
N ASP A 399 -3.17 35.21 4.63
CA ASP A 399 -3.55 35.73 3.32
C ASP A 399 -2.68 36.93 2.89
N GLY A 400 -1.73 37.34 3.73
CA GLY A 400 -0.90 38.53 3.55
C GLY A 400 -1.55 39.84 4.01
N SER A 401 -2.77 39.80 4.57
CA SER A 401 -3.42 40.95 5.19
C SER A 401 -3.15 40.96 6.70
N SER A 402 -2.77 42.11 7.27
CA SER A 402 -2.55 42.22 8.72
C SER A 402 -3.86 42.04 9.49
N ARG A 403 -3.78 41.29 10.60
CA ARG A 403 -4.92 41.02 11.48
C ARG A 403 -4.49 41.13 12.93
N LEU A 404 -5.12 42.05 13.64
CA LEU A 404 -4.79 42.42 15.02
C LEU A 404 -6.08 42.51 15.85
N PRO A 405 -6.04 42.10 17.13
CA PRO A 405 -7.20 42.20 18.03
C PRO A 405 -7.39 43.62 18.57
N ASP A 406 -8.57 44.21 18.35
CA ASP A 406 -9.00 45.44 19.01
C ASP A 406 -9.25 45.22 20.53
N GLU A 407 -9.77 44.04 20.90
CA GLU A 407 -10.23 43.75 22.25
C GLU A 407 -9.17 43.04 23.11
N ARG A 408 -8.89 43.60 24.29
CA ARG A 408 -8.05 42.98 25.35
C ARG A 408 -8.51 41.60 25.83
N ASN A 409 -9.74 41.21 25.50
CA ASN A 409 -10.31 39.90 25.83
C ASN A 409 -10.24 38.89 24.66
N ASP A 410 -9.78 39.30 23.47
CA ASP A 410 -9.66 38.40 22.33
C ASP A 410 -8.59 37.33 22.60
N PRO A 411 -8.88 36.02 22.44
CA PRO A 411 -7.89 34.96 22.61
C PRO A 411 -6.67 35.09 21.69
N ALA A 412 -6.74 35.84 20.58
CA ALA A 412 -5.61 36.20 19.72
C ALA A 412 -4.47 36.90 20.47
N CYS A 413 -4.78 37.71 21.50
CA CYS A 413 -3.79 38.35 22.38
C CYS A 413 -2.93 37.36 23.18
N SER A 414 -3.29 36.07 23.20
CA SER A 414 -2.54 35.00 23.90
C SER A 414 -1.90 33.98 22.95
N LEU A 415 -1.83 34.34 21.66
CA LEU A 415 -1.08 33.65 20.62
C LEU A 415 0.18 34.46 20.28
N PRO A 416 1.23 33.83 19.74
CA PRO A 416 2.48 34.52 19.44
C PRO A 416 2.36 35.44 18.22
N ARG A 417 3.30 36.38 18.06
CA ARG A 417 3.43 37.18 16.83
C ARG A 417 3.62 36.29 15.60
N ILE A 418 3.03 36.70 14.46
CA ILE A 418 3.04 35.91 13.21
C ILE A 418 4.45 35.62 12.70
N ASP A 419 5.37 36.60 12.76
CA ASP A 419 6.73 36.44 12.25
C ASP A 419 7.55 35.46 13.11
N GLU A 420 7.45 35.59 14.44
CA GLU A 420 8.09 34.65 15.38
C GLU A 420 7.54 33.23 15.21
N LEU A 421 6.22 33.09 15.03
CA LEU A 421 5.57 31.81 14.77
C LEU A 421 6.09 31.16 13.47
N LEU A 422 6.12 31.91 12.37
CA LEU A 422 6.57 31.42 11.06
C LEU A 422 8.06 31.09 11.05
N ASP A 423 8.91 31.89 11.70
CA ASP A 423 10.33 31.60 11.82
C ASP A 423 10.61 30.38 12.72
N HIS A 424 9.84 30.19 13.80
CA HIS A 424 9.93 28.95 14.57
C HIS A 424 9.40 27.73 13.80
N ILE A 425 8.39 27.89 12.93
CA ILE A 425 7.93 26.84 12.04
C ILE A 425 9.05 26.40 11.07
N LYS A 426 9.75 27.35 10.43
CA LYS A 426 10.91 27.06 9.55
C LYS A 426 11.99 26.26 10.28
N ARG A 427 12.47 26.76 11.44
CA ARG A 427 13.50 26.10 12.26
C ARG A 427 13.09 24.69 12.70
N LEU A 428 11.81 24.49 13.02
CA LEU A 428 11.30 23.16 13.38
C LEU A 428 11.15 22.21 12.18
N ASP A 429 11.07 22.71 10.95
CA ASP A 429 11.13 21.92 9.71
C ASP A 429 12.57 21.56 9.35
N GLU A 430 13.50 22.52 9.40
CA GLU A 430 14.94 22.31 9.28
C GLU A 430 15.41 21.19 10.23
N MET A 431 15.10 21.30 11.53
CA MET A 431 15.38 20.25 12.52
C MET A 431 14.64 18.92 12.26
N ALA A 432 13.48 18.94 11.60
CA ALA A 432 12.76 17.71 11.28
C ALA A 432 13.39 16.97 10.09
N GLU A 433 13.87 17.69 9.08
CA GLU A 433 14.67 17.10 7.99
C GLU A 433 15.93 16.44 8.54
N GLU A 434 16.62 17.07 9.50
CA GLU A 434 17.78 16.46 10.18
C GLU A 434 17.47 15.09 10.79
N HIS A 435 16.31 14.94 11.43
CA HIS A 435 15.88 13.67 12.05
C HIS A 435 15.49 12.58 11.05
N HIS A 436 15.33 12.90 9.76
CA HIS A 436 15.02 11.94 8.69
C HIS A 436 16.10 11.95 7.58
N ARG A 437 17.32 12.46 7.88
CA ARG A 437 18.48 12.58 6.97
C ARG A 437 18.70 11.34 6.08
N PHE A 438 18.52 10.15 6.65
CA PHE A 438 18.79 8.86 5.99
C PHE A 438 17.52 8.12 5.51
N SER A 439 16.37 8.80 5.43
CA SER A 439 15.16 8.29 4.74
C SER A 439 15.42 8.10 3.25
N ALA A 440 14.75 7.13 2.63
CA ALA A 440 14.85 6.87 1.18
C ALA A 440 14.34 8.04 0.31
N ASN A 441 13.59 8.99 0.88
CA ASN A 441 13.15 10.20 0.19
C ASN A 441 14.22 11.33 0.20
N SER A 442 15.27 11.19 1.03
CA SER A 442 16.34 12.18 1.17
C SER A 442 17.29 12.13 -0.01
N GLN A 443 17.45 13.25 -0.72
CA GLN A 443 18.35 13.37 -1.88
C GLN A 443 19.80 13.70 -1.48
N MET A 444 20.25 13.24 -0.31
CA MET A 444 21.62 13.49 0.15
C MET A 444 22.67 12.79 -0.72
N SER A 445 23.64 13.57 -1.20
CA SER A 445 24.78 13.06 -1.95
C SER A 445 25.98 12.85 -1.02
N ILE A 446 26.45 11.60 -0.90
CA ILE A 446 27.54 11.21 0.02
C ILE A 446 28.83 12.03 -0.19
N GLN A 447 29.07 12.50 -1.42
CA GLN A 447 30.24 13.33 -1.77
C GLN A 447 30.27 14.74 -1.13
N TYR A 448 29.18 15.16 -0.49
CA TYR A 448 29.04 16.46 0.18
C TYR A 448 28.67 16.34 1.67
N MET A 449 28.77 15.13 2.26
CA MET A 449 28.60 14.94 3.70
C MET A 449 29.82 15.47 4.46
N GLU A 450 29.59 16.11 5.60
CA GLU A 450 30.64 16.47 6.55
C GLU A 450 31.04 15.23 7.37
N ASP A 451 32.29 15.17 7.87
CA ASP A 451 32.85 13.99 8.54
C ASP A 451 31.96 13.48 9.70
N ASP A 452 31.46 14.38 10.56
CA ASP A 452 30.55 14.04 11.67
C ASP A 452 29.24 13.40 11.14
N THR A 453 28.66 13.93 10.06
CA THR A 453 27.44 13.37 9.44
C THR A 453 27.68 12.03 8.73
N LEU A 454 28.94 11.77 8.33
CA LEU A 454 29.34 10.51 7.71
C LEU A 454 29.54 9.43 8.78
N ASP A 455 30.05 9.78 9.97
CA ASP A 455 30.08 8.89 11.13
C ASP A 455 28.65 8.52 11.61
N ASP A 456 27.73 9.48 11.66
CA ASP A 456 26.29 9.22 11.92
C ASP A 456 25.68 8.28 10.85
N TYR A 457 26.02 8.48 9.57
CA TYR A 457 25.56 7.59 8.49
C TYR A 457 26.15 6.18 8.62
N LEU A 458 27.41 6.04 9.03
CA LEU A 458 28.04 4.74 9.29
C LEU A 458 27.39 4.03 10.49
N ALA A 459 27.04 4.74 11.56
CA ALA A 459 26.30 4.19 12.70
C ALA A 459 24.88 3.74 12.30
N PHE A 460 24.20 4.51 11.43
CA PHE A 460 22.92 4.11 10.83
C PHE A 460 23.07 2.84 9.97
N CYS A 461 24.11 2.77 9.12
CA CYS A 461 24.42 1.57 8.33
C CYS A 461 24.74 0.36 9.20
N GLU A 462 25.44 0.52 10.32
CA GLU A 462 25.71 -0.55 11.29
C GLU A 462 24.38 -1.11 11.85
N LYS A 463 23.46 -0.24 12.27
CA LYS A 463 22.12 -0.62 12.77
C LYS A 463 21.24 -1.29 11.71
N ALA A 464 21.28 -0.79 10.47
CA ALA A 464 20.44 -1.27 9.37
C ALA A 464 20.93 -2.61 8.79
N LEU A 465 22.24 -2.78 8.60
CA LEU A 465 22.83 -3.91 7.87
C LEU A 465 23.19 -5.10 8.77
N LEU A 466 23.52 -4.89 10.05
CA LEU A 466 23.80 -5.99 10.96
C LEU A 466 22.52 -6.75 11.37
N PRO A 467 22.61 -8.04 11.71
CA PRO A 467 21.49 -8.80 12.27
C PRO A 467 21.20 -8.36 13.72
N LEU A 468 19.95 -8.02 14.05
CA LEU A 468 19.56 -7.74 15.43
C LEU A 468 19.49 -9.05 16.25
N GLY A 469 20.35 -9.19 17.26
CA GLY A 469 20.30 -10.23 18.30
C GLY A 469 21.53 -11.14 18.35
N ASP A 470 21.49 -12.18 19.19
CA ASP A 470 22.58 -13.13 19.49
C ASP A 470 22.99 -14.06 18.33
N ARG A 471 22.81 -13.63 17.08
CA ARG A 471 23.54 -14.21 15.95
C ARG A 471 24.99 -13.78 16.05
N THR A 472 25.78 -14.57 16.75
CA THR A 472 27.25 -14.48 16.72
C THR A 472 27.69 -14.37 15.26
N ILE A 473 28.22 -13.21 14.88
CA ILE A 473 28.76 -12.99 13.54
C ILE A 473 29.76 -14.10 13.27
N GLU A 474 29.54 -14.90 12.23
CA GLU A 474 30.43 -16.01 11.92
C GLU A 474 31.86 -15.48 11.78
N ARG A 475 32.79 -16.01 12.60
CA ARG A 475 34.19 -15.57 12.63
C ARG A 475 34.88 -15.91 11.33
N ASN A 476 34.79 -14.96 10.43
CA ASN A 476 35.46 -14.90 9.15
C ASN A 476 36.62 -13.92 9.26
N ALA A 477 37.68 -14.13 8.47
CA ALA A 477 38.89 -13.31 8.54
C ALA A 477 38.63 -11.79 8.45
N ALA A 478 37.59 -11.36 7.73
CA ALA A 478 37.17 -9.96 7.70
C ALA A 478 36.81 -9.40 9.09
N VAL A 479 36.09 -10.17 9.91
CA VAL A 479 35.65 -9.77 11.26
C VAL A 479 36.82 -9.80 12.25
N ASP A 480 37.73 -10.77 12.11
CA ASP A 480 38.90 -10.91 12.98
C ASP A 480 40.00 -9.88 12.67
N PHE A 481 40.11 -9.40 11.42
CA PHE A 481 41.06 -8.34 11.03
C PHE A 481 40.47 -6.92 11.03
N PHE A 482 39.15 -6.77 10.87
CA PHE A 482 38.44 -5.48 10.90
C PHE A 482 37.28 -5.55 11.92
N PRO A 483 37.58 -5.48 13.24
CA PRO A 483 36.56 -5.54 14.28
C PRO A 483 35.68 -4.28 14.26
N LEU A 484 34.37 -4.48 14.46
CA LEU A 484 33.40 -3.39 14.64
C LEU A 484 33.34 -2.95 16.10
N ASP A 485 33.25 -1.64 16.33
CA ASP A 485 33.40 -0.99 17.64
C ASP A 485 32.08 -0.96 18.44
N LEU A 486 31.36 -2.10 18.41
CA LEU A 486 29.98 -2.35 18.89
C LEU A 486 29.65 -1.86 20.31
N LYS A 487 30.66 -1.50 21.11
CA LYS A 487 30.54 -1.07 22.51
C LYS A 487 30.12 0.40 22.68
N LYS A 488 30.25 1.25 21.67
CA LYS A 488 29.79 2.65 21.77
C LYS A 488 28.26 2.78 21.83
N GLN A 489 27.54 1.90 21.13
CA GLN A 489 26.08 2.00 20.95
C GLN A 489 25.25 1.77 22.22
N GLU A 490 25.76 1.09 23.26
CA GLU A 490 24.97 0.87 24.48
C GLU A 490 24.80 2.17 25.29
N THR A 491 25.84 3.00 25.34
CA THR A 491 25.84 4.28 26.06
C THR A 491 24.96 5.37 25.44
N GLN A 492 24.57 5.24 24.17
CA GLN A 492 23.71 6.21 23.47
C GLN A 492 22.21 5.87 23.53
N LYS A 493 21.83 4.64 23.92
CA LYS A 493 20.40 4.21 23.89
C LYS A 493 19.51 4.98 24.87
N ASP A 494 20.08 5.53 25.94
CA ASP A 494 19.36 6.36 26.91
C ASP A 494 19.07 7.80 26.40
N MET A 495 19.58 8.19 25.23
CA MET A 495 19.40 9.54 24.65
C MET A 495 18.30 9.64 23.56
N HIS A 496 17.55 8.58 23.28
CA HIS A 496 16.48 8.60 22.25
C HIS A 496 15.06 8.72 22.82
N GLN A 497 14.88 9.58 23.83
CA GLN A 497 13.67 10.42 23.80
C GLN A 497 13.92 11.51 22.74
N PRO A 498 13.02 11.70 21.75
CA PRO A 498 13.18 12.83 20.83
C PRO A 498 13.20 14.11 21.66
N PRO A 499 14.18 15.02 21.44
CA PRO A 499 14.35 16.19 22.29
C PRO A 499 13.02 16.94 22.35
N MET A 500 12.48 17.14 23.56
CA MET A 500 11.09 17.55 23.76
C MET A 500 10.93 19.04 23.41
N ALA A 501 10.99 19.34 22.10
CA ALA A 501 11.24 20.64 21.48
C ALA A 501 10.94 21.80 22.42
N GLU A 502 12.01 22.41 22.94
CA GLU A 502 11.92 23.46 23.94
C GLU A 502 10.97 24.54 23.44
N LEU A 503 9.93 24.82 24.22
CA LEU A 503 8.92 25.80 23.89
C LEU A 503 9.55 27.19 24.06
N ALA A 504 10.24 27.62 23.02
CA ALA A 504 10.81 28.95 22.89
C ALA A 504 9.74 29.99 23.28
N THR A 505 10.11 30.90 24.18
CA THR A 505 9.17 31.88 24.74
C THR A 505 8.96 33.01 23.74
N MET A 506 8.03 32.79 22.80
CA MET A 506 7.59 33.75 21.81
C MET A 506 6.80 34.90 22.46
N GLN A 507 6.90 36.10 21.89
CA GLN A 507 6.14 37.26 22.33
C GLN A 507 4.68 37.16 21.89
N ALA A 508 3.77 37.60 22.75
CA ALA A 508 2.35 37.69 22.44
C ALA A 508 2.07 38.73 21.33
N THR A 509 1.03 38.48 20.55
CA THR A 509 0.42 39.46 19.65
C THR A 509 -0.04 40.69 20.44
N LEU A 510 0.32 41.89 19.97
CA LEU A 510 -0.16 43.15 20.55
C LEU A 510 -1.58 43.46 20.06
N LEU A 511 -2.21 44.44 20.71
CA LEU A 511 -3.43 45.07 20.22
C LEU A 511 -3.09 46.00 19.05
N VAL A 512 -4.11 46.49 18.35
CA VAL A 512 -3.99 47.74 17.57
C VAL A 512 -3.69 48.89 18.55
N ASP A 513 -2.70 49.71 18.26
CA ASP A 513 -2.43 50.93 19.05
C ASP A 513 -3.46 52.01 18.69
N GLU A 514 -4.09 52.63 19.70
CA GLU A 514 -5.24 53.54 19.53
C GLU A 514 -4.94 54.85 18.76
N ASP A 515 -3.66 55.10 18.44
CA ASP A 515 -3.15 56.31 17.76
C ASP A 515 -2.80 56.10 16.26
N GLU A 516 -2.82 54.87 15.72
CA GLU A 516 -2.52 54.61 14.29
C GLU A 516 -3.80 54.34 13.46
N GLU A 517 -4.01 55.10 12.37
CA GLU A 517 -5.05 54.84 11.36
C GLU A 517 -4.66 53.64 10.46
N ASP A 518 -4.47 52.46 11.04
CA ASP A 518 -4.05 51.25 10.29
C ASP A 518 -5.25 50.47 9.72
N ASP A 519 -5.13 50.04 8.47
CA ASP A 519 -6.15 49.31 7.68
C ASP A 519 -6.32 47.83 8.13
N SER A 520 -5.92 47.53 9.38
CA SER A 520 -5.86 46.18 9.95
C SER A 520 -7.25 45.57 10.13
N LEU A 521 -7.34 44.26 9.86
CA LEU A 521 -8.61 43.54 9.87
C LEU A 521 -8.82 42.78 11.18
N ARG A 522 -10.06 42.67 11.63
CA ARG A 522 -10.37 41.91 12.85
C ARG A 522 -10.08 40.41 12.66
N PRO A 523 -9.69 39.66 13.73
CA PRO A 523 -9.61 38.21 13.69
C PRO A 523 -10.94 37.60 13.21
N GLY A 524 -10.89 36.77 12.18
CA GLY A 524 -12.04 36.11 11.57
C GLY A 524 -12.82 36.94 10.55
N GLU A 525 -12.53 38.23 10.38
CA GLU A 525 -13.14 39.06 9.33
C GLU A 525 -12.70 38.60 7.92
N LYS A 526 -13.49 38.86 6.86
CA LYS A 526 -13.08 38.64 5.45
C LYS A 526 -12.35 37.30 5.19
N PHE A 527 -12.83 36.19 5.76
CA PHE A 527 -12.13 34.89 5.73
C PHE A 527 -12.02 34.27 4.33
N ILE A 528 -10.80 34.07 3.83
CA ILE A 528 -10.51 33.57 2.47
C ILE A 528 -10.36 32.04 2.44
N ILE A 529 -11.03 31.37 1.49
CA ILE A 529 -10.85 29.94 1.18
C ILE A 529 -10.08 29.82 -0.13
N TYR A 530 -8.95 29.10 -0.11
CA TYR A 530 -8.17 28.75 -1.30
C TYR A 530 -8.65 27.42 -1.87
N ASN A 531 -8.83 27.33 -3.18
CA ASN A 531 -9.36 26.14 -3.87
C ASN A 531 -8.21 25.21 -4.29
N THR A 532 -8.13 23.98 -3.76
CA THR A 532 -6.99 23.09 -4.03
C THR A 532 -7.02 22.41 -5.41
N LEU A 533 -7.97 22.79 -6.26
CA LEU A 533 -8.04 22.39 -7.66
C LEU A 533 -7.53 23.50 -8.60
N ASP A 534 -7.10 24.64 -8.06
CA ASP A 534 -6.46 25.71 -8.82
C ASP A 534 -4.96 25.47 -8.93
N SER A 535 -4.55 24.63 -9.89
CA SER A 535 -3.15 24.26 -10.14
C SER A 535 -2.28 25.40 -10.70
N LEU A 536 -2.87 26.57 -10.97
CA LEU A 536 -2.17 27.81 -11.35
C LEU A 536 -2.18 28.85 -10.22
N GLY A 537 -2.95 28.64 -9.15
CA GLY A 537 -3.03 29.52 -8.00
C GLY A 537 -1.85 29.33 -7.06
N THR A 538 -1.05 30.38 -6.86
CA THR A 538 -0.02 30.39 -5.81
C THR A 538 -0.65 30.62 -4.44
N LEU A 539 -0.42 29.69 -3.51
CA LEU A 539 -0.76 29.91 -2.10
C LEU A 539 0.12 31.04 -1.51
N PRO A 540 -0.40 31.87 -0.59
CA PRO A 540 0.42 32.85 0.11
C PRO A 540 1.55 32.17 0.89
N GLN A 541 2.74 32.77 0.90
CA GLN A 541 3.94 32.19 1.52
C GLN A 541 3.75 31.82 3.00
N GLN A 542 2.95 32.61 3.73
CA GLN A 542 2.60 32.35 5.14
C GLN A 542 1.74 31.09 5.30
N TYR A 543 0.79 30.85 4.39
CA TYR A 543 -0.10 29.68 4.42
C TYR A 543 0.60 28.42 3.90
N ASP A 544 1.41 28.57 2.84
CA ASP A 544 2.25 27.52 2.26
C ASP A 544 3.21 26.91 3.30
N ALA A 545 3.94 27.74 4.05
CA ALA A 545 4.83 27.29 5.13
C ALA A 545 4.09 26.51 6.24
N VAL A 546 2.87 26.93 6.58
CA VAL A 546 2.03 26.25 7.59
C VAL A 546 1.48 24.92 7.06
N ILE A 547 1.13 24.82 5.77
CA ILE A 547 0.73 23.56 5.14
C ILE A 547 1.90 22.57 5.09
N LYS A 548 3.06 22.98 4.58
CA LYS A 548 4.27 22.15 4.48
C LYS A 548 4.64 21.55 5.83
N ARG A 549 4.68 22.39 6.87
CA ARG A 549 4.94 21.90 8.24
C ARG A 549 3.92 20.86 8.72
N ALA A 550 2.64 21.05 8.41
CA ALA A 550 1.59 20.10 8.77
C ALA A 550 1.65 18.80 7.95
N ALA A 551 2.04 18.89 6.68
CA ALA A 551 2.26 17.78 5.76
C ALA A 551 3.46 16.92 6.22
N HIS A 552 4.60 17.55 6.52
CA HIS A 552 5.79 16.92 7.12
C HIS A 552 5.50 16.27 8.47
N TRP A 553 4.69 16.90 9.34
CA TRP A 553 4.29 16.29 10.62
C TRP A 553 3.38 15.07 10.44
N CYS A 554 2.49 15.08 9.43
CA CYS A 554 1.58 13.98 9.12
C CYS A 554 2.17 12.88 8.23
N GLY A 555 3.30 13.12 7.55
CA GLY A 555 3.87 12.24 6.52
C GLY A 555 2.95 12.03 5.30
N VAL A 556 2.30 13.10 4.84
CA VAL A 556 1.43 13.12 3.65
C VAL A 556 1.76 14.33 2.77
N HIS A 557 1.32 14.35 1.52
CA HIS A 557 1.51 15.51 0.62
C HIS A 557 0.68 16.73 1.04
N ASP A 558 1.25 17.92 0.80
CA ASP A 558 0.67 19.26 1.00
C ASP A 558 -0.78 19.35 0.49
N ASP A 559 -1.01 18.93 -0.76
CA ASP A 559 -2.32 18.92 -1.42
C ASP A 559 -3.39 18.16 -0.62
N TYR A 560 -3.00 17.07 0.04
CA TYR A 560 -3.91 16.27 0.85
C TYR A 560 -4.33 17.05 2.11
N VAL A 561 -3.37 17.70 2.80
CA VAL A 561 -3.66 18.55 3.97
C VAL A 561 -4.52 19.73 3.58
N ALA A 562 -4.14 20.44 2.51
CA ALA A 562 -4.89 21.57 1.98
C ALA A 562 -6.32 21.17 1.57
N SER A 563 -6.50 20.01 0.92
CA SER A 563 -7.84 19.56 0.48
C SER A 563 -8.75 19.16 1.66
N VAL A 564 -8.19 18.68 2.77
CA VAL A 564 -8.94 18.48 4.02
C VAL A 564 -9.30 19.82 4.65
N ALA A 565 -8.34 20.76 4.73
CA ALA A 565 -8.56 22.11 5.28
C ALA A 565 -9.66 22.86 4.52
N GLU A 566 -9.57 22.99 3.19
CA GLU A 566 -10.59 23.63 2.35
C GLU A 566 -11.99 23.06 2.61
N ARG A 567 -12.12 21.74 2.73
CA ARG A 567 -13.42 21.08 2.91
C ARG A 567 -13.97 21.28 4.32
N PHE A 568 -13.10 21.45 5.30
CA PHE A 568 -13.45 21.83 6.66
C PHE A 568 -13.81 23.33 6.75
N GLU A 569 -13.13 24.22 6.03
CA GLU A 569 -13.49 25.64 5.90
C GLU A 569 -14.87 25.80 5.24
N ARG A 570 -15.11 25.13 4.10
CA ARG A 570 -16.44 25.06 3.48
C ARG A 570 -17.49 24.40 4.39
N ARG A 571 -17.10 23.60 5.40
CA ARG A 571 -18.02 23.04 6.43
C ARG A 571 -18.29 24.06 7.54
N LEU A 572 -17.30 24.86 7.94
CA LEU A 572 -17.42 25.95 8.91
C LEU A 572 -18.32 27.08 8.41
N LEU A 573 -18.09 27.62 7.21
CA LEU A 573 -18.94 28.69 6.65
C LEU A 573 -20.40 28.24 6.51
N ARG A 574 -20.64 27.00 6.05
CA ARG A 574 -21.99 26.40 5.99
C ARG A 574 -22.58 26.08 7.36
N TRP A 575 -21.80 26.08 8.45
CA TRP A 575 -22.34 26.04 9.81
C TRP A 575 -22.67 27.45 10.30
N TRP A 576 -21.79 28.42 10.04
CA TRP A 576 -21.96 29.82 10.41
C TRP A 576 -23.21 30.44 9.80
N ALA A 577 -23.39 30.35 8.48
CA ALA A 577 -24.58 30.86 7.80
C ALA A 577 -25.89 30.28 8.38
N ARG A 578 -25.94 28.95 8.61
CA ARG A 578 -27.08 28.27 9.26
C ARG A 578 -27.23 28.57 10.76
N ARG A 579 -26.28 29.27 11.39
CA ARG A 579 -26.42 29.83 12.74
C ARG A 579 -27.00 31.25 12.66
N THR A 580 -26.47 32.11 11.79
CA THR A 580 -27.03 33.44 11.51
C THR A 580 -28.49 33.34 11.08
N GLU A 581 -28.81 32.55 10.05
CA GLU A 581 -30.19 32.25 9.57
C GLU A 581 -31.17 31.71 10.63
N ARG A 582 -30.70 31.37 11.83
CA ARG A 582 -31.51 30.95 12.99
C ARG A 582 -31.61 32.04 14.05
N VAL A 583 -30.55 32.81 14.28
CA VAL A 583 -30.55 33.98 15.16
C VAL A 583 -31.47 35.06 14.56
N ASP A 584 -31.27 35.39 13.28
CA ASP A 584 -32.13 36.32 12.53
C ASP A 584 -33.62 35.93 12.56
N LYS A 585 -33.91 34.63 12.73
CA LYS A 585 -35.28 34.11 12.84
C LYS A 585 -35.80 34.12 14.26
N SER A 586 -35.00 33.78 15.27
CA SER A 586 -35.45 33.93 16.67
C SER A 586 -35.70 35.40 17.00
N GLU A 587 -34.88 36.33 16.50
CA GLU A 587 -35.09 37.77 16.71
C GLU A 587 -36.34 38.28 15.95
N ALA A 588 -36.61 37.75 14.76
CA ALA A 588 -37.84 38.04 14.01
C ALA A 588 -39.10 37.40 14.64
N ASP A 589 -38.99 36.20 15.20
CA ASP A 589 -40.09 35.52 15.90
C ASP A 589 -40.35 36.20 17.27
N GLU A 590 -39.32 36.60 18.02
CA GLU A 590 -39.46 37.31 19.31
C GLU A 590 -40.14 38.68 19.13
N SER A 591 -39.68 39.49 18.16
CA SER A 591 -40.31 40.79 17.87
C SER A 591 -41.77 40.68 17.39
N GLN A 592 -42.13 39.63 16.65
CA GLN A 592 -43.55 39.37 16.30
C GLN A 592 -44.41 38.97 17.51
N ASN A 593 -43.84 38.39 18.58
CA ASN A 593 -44.60 38.12 19.80
C ASN A 593 -44.72 39.37 20.68
N GLU A 594 -43.73 40.26 20.71
CA GLU A 594 -43.80 41.54 21.43
C GLU A 594 -44.88 42.47 20.81
N ASP A 595 -44.99 42.52 19.47
CA ASP A 595 -46.08 43.25 18.77
C ASP A 595 -47.49 42.66 19.06
N GLU A 596 -47.62 41.35 19.33
CA GLU A 596 -48.91 40.71 19.67
C GLU A 596 -49.32 40.89 21.15
N ASP A 597 -48.37 41.03 22.09
CA ASP A 597 -48.65 41.24 23.52
C ASP A 597 -48.91 42.72 23.91
N GLU A 598 -48.59 43.70 23.04
CA GLU A 598 -48.99 45.13 23.20
C GLU A 598 -50.38 45.49 22.59
N SER A 599 -51.14 44.50 22.08
CA SER A 599 -52.40 44.68 21.30
C SER A 599 -53.71 44.45 22.07
#